data_AF-A0A3D1SMW6-F1
#
_entry.id   AF-A0A3D1SMW6-F1
#
_cell.length_a   1.000
_cell.length_b   1.000
_cell.length_c   1.000
_cell.angle_alpha   90.00
_cell.angle_beta   90.00
_cell.angle_gamma   90.00
#
_symmetry.space_group_name_H-M   'P 1'
#
loop_
_entity.id
_entity.type
_entity.pdbx_description
1 polymer ?
#
loop_
_entity_poly.entity_id
_entity_poly.type
_entity_poly.pdbx_seq_one_letter_code
_entity_poly.pdbx_strand_id
1 'polypeptide(L)'
;MSEGFFSRGFRGRRQKSDLSGRIPPGQYLERGFPVLSAGPTPHTPLASWDFSILGEVDQPKRWTWDEFHTLPRETVTKDIHCVTKWSKLDTHWEGVSLDTLLAQVTYDASYVIAFSDGGYTTNLPLEEVLDGKAWVVDTYDG
;
A
#
# COMPACT_ATOMS: atom_id res chain seq x y z
N MET A 1 21.98 -32.07 -0.75
CA MET A 1 21.69 -30.86 0.04
C MET A 1 22.41 -29.71 -0.65
N SER A 2 21.69 -28.86 -1.38
CA SER A 2 22.24 -27.74 -2.14
C SER A 2 22.59 -26.59 -1.18
N GLU A 3 23.88 -26.34 -1.00
CA GLU A 3 24.38 -25.15 -0.27
C GLU A 3 24.01 -23.90 -1.06
N GLY A 4 23.11 -23.08 -0.49
CA GLY A 4 22.73 -21.80 -1.05
C GLY A 4 23.92 -20.84 -1.10
N PHE A 5 24.09 -20.16 -2.22
CA PHE A 5 25.04 -19.07 -2.41
C PHE A 5 24.67 -17.88 -1.50
N PHE A 6 25.25 -17.81 -0.31
CA PHE A 6 25.23 -16.59 0.51
C PHE A 6 26.51 -15.78 0.24
N SER A 7 26.37 -14.51 -0.14
CA SER A 7 27.53 -13.63 -0.30
C SER A 7 28.20 -13.40 1.07
N ARG A 8 29.49 -13.72 1.17
CA ARG A 8 30.27 -13.51 2.40
C ARG A 8 30.39 -12.01 2.65
N GLY A 9 29.75 -11.51 3.70
CA GLY A 9 29.88 -10.11 4.14
C GLY A 9 28.55 -9.42 4.47
N PHE A 10 27.42 -9.95 4.01
CA PHE A 10 26.09 -9.45 4.37
C PHE A 10 25.65 -10.02 5.74
N ARG A 11 26.31 -9.59 6.83
CA ARG A 11 25.82 -9.84 8.20
C ARG A 11 25.05 -8.62 8.66
N GLY A 12 23.72 -8.71 8.66
CA GLY A 12 22.86 -7.70 9.30
C GLY A 12 23.27 -7.51 10.76
N ARG A 13 23.38 -6.26 11.21
CA ARG A 13 23.64 -5.93 12.62
C ARG A 13 22.46 -6.46 13.44
N ARG A 14 22.69 -7.53 14.22
CA ARG A 14 21.65 -8.15 15.06
C ARG A 14 21.16 -7.11 16.08
N GLN A 15 19.98 -6.53 15.87
CA GLN A 15 19.31 -5.76 16.91
C GLN A 15 18.87 -6.75 18.00
N LYS A 16 19.36 -6.55 19.23
CA LYS A 16 18.89 -7.24 20.44
C LYS A 16 17.60 -6.57 20.94
N SER A 17 16.54 -6.59 20.14
CA SER A 17 15.22 -6.10 20.56
C SER A 17 14.16 -7.17 20.30
N ASP A 18 13.07 -7.11 21.07
CA ASP A 18 11.84 -7.90 20.89
C ASP A 18 11.26 -7.76 19.46
N LEU A 19 11.64 -6.71 18.75
CA LEU A 19 11.27 -6.42 17.36
C LEU A 19 12.08 -7.20 16.32
N SER A 20 13.09 -7.98 16.74
CA SER A 20 14.03 -8.66 15.83
C SER A 20 13.38 -9.66 14.87
N GLY A 21 12.16 -10.13 15.14
CA GLY A 21 11.36 -10.96 14.23
C GLY A 21 10.45 -10.17 13.28
N ARG A 22 10.12 -8.91 13.59
CA ARG A 22 9.22 -8.06 12.79
C ARG A 22 9.96 -7.17 11.80
N ILE A 23 11.23 -6.85 12.08
CA ILE A 23 12.04 -6.00 11.21
C ILE A 23 12.86 -6.89 10.26
N PRO A 24 12.67 -6.79 8.94
CA PRO A 24 13.45 -7.57 7.98
C PRO A 24 14.97 -7.31 8.10
N PRO A 25 15.81 -8.31 7.79
CA PRO A 25 17.26 -8.16 7.88
C PRO A 25 17.77 -6.94 7.10
N GLY A 26 18.56 -6.10 7.77
CA GLY A 26 19.17 -4.91 7.15
C GLY A 26 18.31 -3.65 7.16
N GLN A 27 17.07 -3.71 7.68
CA GLN A 27 16.25 -2.53 7.92
C GLN A 27 16.44 -1.97 9.34
N TYR A 28 16.11 -0.69 9.54
CA TYR A 28 16.02 -0.04 10.84
C TYR A 28 14.58 0.40 11.16
N LEU A 29 14.25 0.50 12.44
CA LEU A 29 12.96 1.01 12.89
C LEU A 29 12.87 2.52 12.67
N GLU A 30 11.88 2.96 11.90
CA GLU A 30 11.48 4.36 11.76
C GLU A 30 10.45 4.71 12.84
N ARG A 31 10.71 5.79 13.58
CA ARG A 31 9.84 6.26 14.68
C ARG A 31 8.95 7.42 14.26
N GLY A 32 9.35 8.20 13.26
CA GLY A 32 8.55 9.26 12.65
C GLY A 32 7.62 8.72 11.55
N PHE A 33 7.20 9.61 10.66
CA PHE A 33 6.53 9.25 9.42
C PHE A 33 7.50 9.51 8.25
N PRO A 34 8.06 8.46 7.62
CA PRO A 34 9.03 8.64 6.55
C PRO A 34 8.32 9.13 5.28
N VAL A 35 8.77 10.27 4.76
CA VAL A 35 8.29 10.80 3.49
C VAL A 35 9.29 10.42 2.39
N LEU A 36 8.83 9.56 1.47
CA LEU A 36 9.54 9.24 0.24
C LEU A 36 8.64 9.59 -0.94
N SER A 37 9.16 10.39 -1.87
CA SER A 37 8.41 10.77 -3.06
C SER A 37 9.19 10.41 -4.31
N ALA A 38 8.48 9.91 -5.33
CA ALA A 38 9.03 9.70 -6.66
C ALA A 38 9.17 11.02 -7.45
N GLY A 39 8.47 12.08 -7.05
CA GLY A 39 8.46 13.37 -7.71
C GLY A 39 7.99 14.52 -6.81
N PRO A 40 7.63 15.68 -7.36
CA PRO A 40 7.01 16.76 -6.60
C PRO A 40 5.70 16.32 -5.96
N THR A 41 5.41 16.77 -4.74
CA THR A 41 4.14 16.48 -4.07
C THR A 41 2.98 17.09 -4.85
N PRO A 42 1.99 16.30 -5.31
CA PRO A 42 0.80 16.83 -5.94
C PRO A 42 -0.03 17.66 -4.96
N HIS A 43 -0.63 18.74 -5.45
CA HIS A 43 -1.56 19.57 -4.71
C HIS A 43 -2.90 19.58 -5.43
N THR A 44 -3.65 18.48 -5.29
CA THR A 44 -4.96 18.29 -5.92
C THR A 44 -6.07 18.75 -4.95
N PRO A 45 -6.84 19.80 -5.28
CA PRO A 45 -8.00 20.18 -4.47
C PRO A 45 -9.02 19.04 -4.40
N LEU A 46 -9.61 18.80 -3.22
CA LEU A 46 -10.57 17.71 -3.02
C LEU A 46 -11.81 17.82 -3.93
N ALA A 47 -12.23 19.04 -4.28
CA ALA A 47 -13.33 19.27 -5.21
C ALA A 47 -13.04 18.80 -6.66
N SER A 48 -11.76 18.62 -7.00
CA SER A 48 -11.32 18.07 -8.29
C SER A 48 -10.76 16.66 -8.19
N TRP A 49 -10.65 16.11 -6.97
CA TRP A 49 -10.15 14.77 -6.74
C TRP A 49 -11.19 13.73 -7.17
N ASP A 50 -10.71 12.65 -7.76
CA ASP A 50 -11.49 11.44 -7.96
C ASP A 50 -10.63 10.20 -7.84
N PHE A 51 -11.29 9.10 -7.50
CA PHE A 51 -10.72 7.75 -7.60
C PHE A 51 -11.49 6.98 -8.66
N SER A 52 -10.78 6.24 -9.50
CA SER A 52 -11.37 5.52 -10.63
C SER A 52 -10.80 4.11 -10.77
N ILE A 53 -11.67 3.16 -11.10
CA ILE A 53 -11.30 1.82 -11.59
C ILE A 53 -11.62 1.78 -13.08
N LEU A 54 -10.59 1.55 -13.89
CA LEU A 54 -10.61 1.55 -15.35
C LEU A 54 -9.88 0.29 -15.86
N GLY A 55 -9.88 0.07 -17.18
CA GLY A 55 -9.13 -1.03 -17.82
C GLY A 55 -10.03 -2.19 -18.23
N GLU A 56 -9.65 -3.42 -17.89
CA GLU A 56 -10.39 -4.66 -18.17
C GLU A 56 -11.60 -4.82 -17.24
N VAL A 57 -12.50 -3.85 -17.31
CA VAL A 57 -13.77 -3.80 -16.57
C VAL A 57 -14.91 -3.48 -17.54
N ASP A 58 -16.08 -4.07 -17.35
CA ASP A 58 -17.24 -3.89 -18.25
C ASP A 58 -17.70 -2.42 -18.29
N GLN A 59 -17.75 -1.79 -17.12
CA GLN A 59 -18.11 -0.38 -16.96
C GLN A 59 -17.13 0.26 -15.98
N PRO A 60 -16.31 1.23 -16.45
CA PRO A 60 -15.44 1.97 -15.56
C PRO A 60 -16.23 2.69 -14.48
N LYS A 61 -15.69 2.72 -13.27
CA LYS A 61 -16.33 3.35 -12.11
C LYS A 61 -15.45 4.45 -11.54
N ARG A 62 -16.08 5.57 -11.19
CA ARG A 62 -15.45 6.77 -10.65
C ARG A 62 -16.21 7.24 -9.42
N TRP A 63 -15.48 7.69 -8.42
CA TRP A 63 -16.01 8.33 -7.21
C TRP A 63 -15.35 9.68 -7.03
N THR A 64 -16.17 10.69 -6.76
CA THR A 64 -15.71 11.96 -6.18
C THR A 64 -15.26 11.76 -4.74
N TRP A 65 -14.59 12.75 -4.17
CA TRP A 65 -14.17 12.72 -2.77
C TRP A 65 -15.35 12.43 -1.81
N ASP A 66 -16.46 13.15 -1.97
CA ASP A 66 -17.63 12.98 -1.10
C ASP A 66 -18.24 11.59 -1.26
N GLU A 67 -18.38 11.09 -2.49
CA GLU A 67 -18.90 9.74 -2.74
C GLU A 67 -17.99 8.67 -2.15
N PHE A 68 -16.67 8.81 -2.27
CA PHE A 68 -15.70 7.88 -1.70
C PHE A 68 -15.83 7.81 -0.17
N HIS A 69 -16.03 8.96 0.49
CA HIS A 69 -16.24 9.02 1.94
C HIS A 69 -17.56 8.41 2.42
N THR A 70 -18.54 8.18 1.54
CA THR A 70 -19.78 7.47 1.90
C THR A 70 -19.66 5.94 1.82
N LEU A 71 -18.57 5.41 1.26
CA LEU A 71 -18.35 3.97 1.15
C LEU A 71 -18.10 3.33 2.53
N PRO A 72 -18.37 2.02 2.69
CA PRO A 72 -18.00 1.30 3.91
C PRO A 72 -16.50 1.46 4.24
N ARG A 73 -16.22 1.88 5.48
CA ARG A 73 -14.86 2.16 5.97
C ARG A 73 -14.40 1.12 6.97
N GLU A 74 -13.11 0.84 6.95
CA GLU A 74 -12.43 -0.10 7.83
C GLU A 74 -11.22 0.54 8.48
N THR A 75 -10.96 0.18 9.74
CA THR A 75 -9.70 0.48 10.43
C THR A 75 -8.75 -0.71 10.27
N VAL A 76 -7.51 -0.44 9.88
CA VAL A 76 -6.50 -1.48 9.66
C VAL A 76 -5.16 -1.10 10.28
N THR A 77 -4.53 -2.06 10.96
CA THR A 77 -3.16 -1.94 11.47
C THR A 77 -2.20 -2.77 10.62
N LYS A 78 -1.16 -2.15 10.06
CA LYS A 78 -0.13 -2.83 9.23
C LYS A 78 1.27 -2.33 9.55
N ASP A 79 2.25 -3.15 9.18
CA ASP A 79 3.66 -2.76 9.15
C ASP A 79 4.03 -2.33 7.73
N ILE A 80 4.88 -1.32 7.59
CA ILE A 80 5.43 -0.89 6.31
C ILE A 80 6.93 -1.20 6.31
N HIS A 81 7.38 -1.98 5.33
CA HIS A 81 8.78 -2.33 5.14
C HIS A 81 9.26 -1.81 3.79
N CYS A 82 10.17 -0.84 3.80
CA CYS A 82 10.67 -0.22 2.58
C CYS A 82 12.00 -0.83 2.14
N VAL A 83 12.13 -1.10 0.85
CA VAL A 83 13.39 -1.54 0.22
C VAL A 83 14.54 -0.56 0.42
N THR A 84 14.26 0.70 0.75
CA THR A 84 15.27 1.73 1.13
C THR A 84 15.74 1.61 2.58
N LYS A 85 15.45 0.47 3.24
CA LYS A 85 16.00 -0.01 4.52
C LYS A 85 15.34 0.51 5.79
N TRP A 86 14.09 0.97 5.75
CA TRP A 86 13.35 1.35 6.96
C TRP A 86 12.07 0.52 7.12
N SER A 87 11.70 0.25 8.37
CA SER A 87 10.44 -0.36 8.77
C SER A 87 9.68 0.56 9.71
N LYS A 88 8.40 0.82 9.45
CA LYS A 88 7.48 1.48 10.40
C LYS A 88 6.46 0.44 10.83
N LEU A 89 6.42 0.17 12.13
CA LEU A 89 5.56 -0.87 12.70
C LEU A 89 4.27 -0.26 13.24
N ASP A 90 3.22 -1.08 13.32
CA ASP A 90 1.96 -0.75 13.98
C ASP A 90 1.32 0.55 13.44
N THR A 91 1.31 0.73 12.12
CA THR A 91 0.67 1.88 11.47
C THR A 91 -0.85 1.69 11.43
N HIS A 92 -1.61 2.65 11.96
CA HIS A 92 -3.07 2.61 12.01
C HIS A 92 -3.65 3.48 10.91
N TRP A 93 -4.50 2.89 10.09
CA TRP A 93 -5.12 3.53 8.94
C TRP A 93 -6.62 3.38 8.98
N GLU A 94 -7.33 4.31 8.35
CA GLU A 94 -8.73 4.17 7.99
C GLU A 94 -8.94 4.46 6.50
N GLY A 95 -9.79 3.66 5.87
CA GLY A 95 -10.07 3.77 4.44
C GLY A 95 -11.09 2.75 3.96
N VAL A 96 -11.13 2.54 2.65
CA VAL A 96 -12.08 1.63 1.98
C VAL A 96 -11.32 0.39 1.50
N SER A 97 -11.83 -0.80 1.82
CA SER A 97 -11.27 -2.07 1.32
C SER A 97 -11.33 -2.13 -0.21
N LEU A 98 -10.28 -2.68 -0.83
CA LEU A 98 -10.27 -2.90 -2.27
C LEU A 98 -11.38 -3.87 -2.70
N ASP A 99 -11.75 -4.83 -1.85
CA ASP A 99 -12.87 -5.75 -2.11
C ASP A 99 -14.21 -5.00 -2.23
N THR A 100 -14.43 -4.00 -1.37
CA THR A 100 -15.61 -3.13 -1.41
C THR A 100 -15.69 -2.31 -2.70
N LEU A 101 -14.55 -1.88 -3.23
CA LEU A 101 -14.47 -1.14 -4.49
C LEU A 101 -14.70 -2.07 -5.69
N LEU A 102 -14.05 -3.22 -5.70
CA LEU A 102 -14.12 -4.19 -6.79
C LEU A 102 -15.47 -4.91 -6.86
N ALA A 103 -16.19 -5.07 -5.75
CA ALA A 103 -17.56 -5.57 -5.73
C ALA A 103 -18.55 -4.69 -6.54
N GLN A 104 -18.16 -3.47 -6.89
CA GLN A 104 -18.98 -2.52 -7.63
C GLN A 104 -18.69 -2.47 -9.13
N VAL A 105 -17.78 -3.31 -9.62
CA VAL A 105 -17.42 -3.45 -11.04
C VAL A 105 -17.38 -4.92 -11.42
N THR A 106 -17.63 -5.22 -12.70
CA THR A 106 -17.39 -6.57 -13.27
C THR A 106 -16.09 -6.52 -14.06
N TYR A 107 -15.21 -7.49 -13.83
CA TYR A 107 -13.85 -7.54 -14.39
C TYR A 107 -13.43 -8.98 -14.70
N ASP A 108 -12.51 -9.14 -15.65
CA ASP A 108 -11.85 -10.40 -16.01
C ASP A 108 -10.32 -10.22 -16.09
N ALA A 109 -9.78 -9.48 -15.12
CA ALA A 109 -8.37 -9.15 -15.03
C ALA A 109 -7.65 -10.05 -14.01
N SER A 110 -6.38 -10.38 -14.29
CA SER A 110 -5.52 -11.13 -13.34
C SER A 110 -4.55 -10.23 -12.55
N TYR A 111 -4.41 -8.97 -12.95
CA TYR A 111 -3.48 -8.00 -12.36
C TYR A 111 -4.15 -6.64 -12.21
N VAL A 112 -3.66 -5.87 -11.23
CA VAL A 112 -4.00 -4.45 -11.08
C VAL A 112 -2.77 -3.60 -11.36
N ILE A 113 -2.99 -2.40 -11.89
CA ILE A 113 -1.99 -1.33 -11.91
C ILE A 113 -2.57 -0.17 -11.11
N ALA A 114 -1.88 0.20 -10.03
CA ALA A 114 -2.21 1.39 -9.27
C ALA A 114 -1.50 2.60 -9.88
N PHE A 115 -2.25 3.65 -10.15
CA PHE A 115 -1.76 4.94 -10.64
C PHE A 115 -1.91 5.98 -9.53
N SER A 116 -0.93 6.87 -9.39
CA SER A 116 -1.05 8.04 -8.54
C SER A 116 -0.91 9.32 -9.32
N ASP A 117 -1.42 10.41 -8.75
CA ASP A 117 -1.04 11.76 -9.14
C ASP A 117 0.49 11.88 -9.14
N GLY A 118 1.03 12.58 -10.14
CA GLY A 118 2.48 12.65 -10.39
C GLY A 118 3.05 11.49 -11.21
N GLY A 119 2.21 10.55 -11.66
CA GLY A 119 2.57 9.55 -12.67
C GLY A 119 3.34 8.33 -12.15
N TYR A 120 3.46 8.16 -10.83
CA TYR A 120 3.97 6.92 -10.26
C TYR A 120 2.96 5.79 -10.49
N THR A 121 3.48 4.61 -10.83
CA THR A 121 2.68 3.41 -11.05
C THR A 121 3.34 2.19 -10.44
N THR A 122 2.53 1.21 -10.06
CA THR A 122 2.99 -0.11 -9.63
C THR A 122 1.94 -1.16 -9.97
N ASN A 123 2.36 -2.40 -10.19
CA ASN A 123 1.48 -3.49 -10.57
C ASN A 123 1.58 -4.67 -9.59
N LEU A 124 0.46 -5.33 -9.35
CA LEU A 124 0.34 -6.46 -8.42
C LEU A 124 -0.58 -7.53 -9.02
N PRO A 125 -0.34 -8.83 -8.76
CA PRO A 125 -1.35 -9.86 -8.99
C PRO A 125 -2.61 -9.52 -8.20
N LEU A 126 -3.78 -9.70 -8.82
CA LEU A 126 -5.05 -9.35 -8.18
C LEU A 126 -5.30 -10.18 -6.91
N GLU A 127 -4.92 -11.46 -6.92
CA GLU A 127 -5.03 -12.38 -5.77
C GLU A 127 -4.22 -11.93 -4.53
N GLU A 128 -3.19 -11.09 -4.70
CA GLU A 128 -2.37 -10.58 -3.60
C GLU A 128 -2.99 -9.33 -2.93
N VAL A 129 -4.01 -8.74 -3.54
CA VAL A 129 -4.67 -7.52 -3.05
C VAL A 129 -6.16 -7.73 -2.69
N LEU A 130 -6.74 -8.88 -3.07
CA LEU A 130 -8.08 -9.31 -2.68
C LEU A 130 -8.10 -10.02 -1.31
N ASP A 131 -9.31 -10.28 -0.80
CA ASP A 131 -9.58 -11.03 0.42
C ASP A 131 -9.06 -10.35 1.69
N GLY A 132 -9.33 -9.05 1.82
CA GLY A 132 -8.95 -8.24 2.97
C GLY A 132 -7.45 -8.00 3.07
N LYS A 133 -6.75 -7.92 1.93
CA LYS A 133 -5.31 -7.68 1.85
C LYS A 133 -4.94 -6.24 1.50
N ALA A 134 -5.84 -5.46 0.90
CA ALA A 134 -5.56 -4.10 0.44
C ALA A 134 -6.70 -3.11 0.70
N TRP A 135 -6.32 -1.83 0.87
CA TRP A 135 -7.21 -0.70 1.14
C TRP A 135 -6.72 0.55 0.41
N VAL A 136 -7.64 1.43 0.05
CA VAL A 136 -7.35 2.83 -0.29
C VAL A 136 -7.61 3.66 0.97
N VAL A 137 -6.55 4.22 1.55
CA VAL A 137 -6.58 4.88 2.87
C VAL A 137 -6.36 6.38 2.76
N ASP A 138 -7.07 7.15 3.59
CA ASP A 138 -7.03 8.61 3.60
C ASP A 138 -6.78 9.21 5.01
N THR A 139 -6.82 8.38 6.06
CA THR A 139 -6.68 8.80 7.45
C THR A 139 -5.60 7.95 8.16
N TYR A 140 -4.73 8.57 8.96
CA TYR A 140 -3.60 7.95 9.66
C TYR A 140 -3.52 8.41 11.11
N ASP A 141 -3.55 7.48 12.07
CA ASP A 141 -3.52 7.74 13.52
C ASP A 141 -4.66 8.65 14.05
N GLY A 142 -5.83 8.61 13.42
CA GLY A 142 -7.03 9.41 13.76
C GLY A 142 -7.07 10.76 13.07
#